data_AF-A0A967JW99-F1
#
_entry.id   AF-A0A967JW99-F1
#
_cell.length_a   1.000
_cell.length_b   1.000
_cell.length_c   1.000
_cell.angle_alpha   90.00
_cell.angle_beta   90.00
_cell.angle_gamma   90.00
#
_symmetry.space_group_name_H-M   'P 1'
#
loop_
_entity.id
_entity.type
_entity.pdbx_description
1 polymer ?
#
loop_
_entity_poly.entity_id
_entity_poly.type
_entity_poly.pdbx_seq_one_letter_code
_entity_poly.pdbx_strand_id
1 'polypeptide(L)'
;RVDALPPVPKMKGRYYADVAKALGVQDARAQLVPIVERFRAAKAEHEAVDFADQAELAATLAASFPEVGAAERDRFAVVLLDEYQDTSHAQLVLLRELFGAGHPVTAVGDPCQSIYGWRGASSQTLTAFRREFPAKDGASARLDSLTTSFRNGASILAVANRL
;
A
#
# COMPACT_ATOMS: atom_id res chain seq x y z
N ARG A 1 -25.30 5.84 10.80
CA ARG A 1 -26.11 4.64 10.45
C ARG A 1 -26.89 4.94 9.20
N VAL A 2 -26.73 4.15 8.14
CA VAL A 2 -27.42 4.35 6.84
C VAL A 2 -28.95 4.26 7.02
N ASP A 3 -29.40 3.52 8.03
CA ASP A 3 -30.82 3.42 8.42
C ASP A 3 -31.44 4.71 8.94
N ALA A 4 -30.63 5.71 9.29
CA ALA A 4 -31.12 7.03 9.71
C ALA A 4 -31.40 7.96 8.52
N LEU A 5 -31.06 7.56 7.29
CA LEU A 5 -31.31 8.36 6.10
C LEU A 5 -32.77 8.24 5.65
N PRO A 6 -33.39 9.35 5.19
CA PRO A 6 -34.76 9.32 4.71
C PRO A 6 -34.88 8.46 3.43
N PRO A 7 -36.02 7.77 3.23
CA PRO A 7 -36.25 6.99 2.02
C PRO A 7 -36.26 7.89 0.77
N VAL A 8 -35.74 7.37 -0.33
CA VAL A 8 -35.67 8.11 -1.60
C VAL A 8 -37.09 8.20 -2.22
N PRO A 9 -37.63 9.41 -2.47
CA PRO A 9 -38.96 9.55 -3.07
C PRO A 9 -39.04 8.92 -4.47
N LYS A 10 -40.11 8.17 -4.75
CA LYS A 10 -40.41 7.50 -6.04
C LYS A 10 -39.50 6.33 -6.44
N MET A 11 -38.91 5.62 -5.48
CA MET A 11 -38.11 4.42 -5.76
C MET A 11 -38.73 3.15 -5.16
N LYS A 12 -38.62 2.02 -5.87
CA LYS A 12 -39.09 0.71 -5.38
C LYS A 12 -38.03 0.12 -4.45
N GLY A 13 -38.14 0.41 -3.14
CA GLY A 13 -37.19 -0.04 -2.10
C GLY A 13 -36.63 1.13 -1.27
N ARG A 14 -35.96 0.82 -0.16
CA ARG A 14 -35.43 1.84 0.79
C ARG A 14 -34.15 2.53 0.29
N TYR A 15 -33.32 1.82 -0.47
CA TYR A 15 -32.01 2.26 -0.94
C TYR A 15 -31.84 1.98 -2.42
N TYR A 16 -31.10 2.83 -3.15
CA TYR A 16 -30.69 2.52 -4.52
C TYR A 16 -30.06 1.12 -4.59
N ALA A 17 -30.25 0.42 -5.71
CA ALA A 17 -29.80 -0.97 -5.85
C ALA A 17 -28.31 -1.15 -5.49
N ASP A 18 -27.45 -0.20 -5.89
CA ASP A 18 -26.02 -0.23 -5.56
C ASP A 18 -25.74 -0.06 -4.06
N VAL A 19 -26.53 0.78 -3.38
CA VAL A 19 -26.42 0.98 -1.93
C VAL A 19 -26.91 -0.26 -1.19
N ALA A 20 -28.04 -0.84 -1.61
CA ALA A 20 -28.54 -2.09 -1.03
C ALA A 20 -27.53 -3.24 -1.21
N LYS A 21 -26.90 -3.32 -2.39
CA LYS A 21 -25.83 -4.28 -2.68
C LYS A 21 -24.60 -4.05 -1.79
N ALA A 22 -24.16 -2.80 -1.64
CA ALA A 22 -23.03 -2.44 -0.78
C ALA A 22 -23.28 -2.78 0.69
N LEU A 23 -24.50 -2.52 1.19
CA LEU A 23 -24.92 -2.90 2.54
C LEU A 23 -24.90 -4.41 2.73
N GLY A 24 -25.45 -5.19 1.78
CA GLY A 24 -25.38 -6.65 1.84
C GLY A 24 -23.95 -7.20 1.88
N VAL A 25 -23.03 -6.60 1.11
CA VAL A 25 -21.59 -6.95 1.17
C VAL A 25 -20.98 -6.58 2.53
N GLN A 26 -21.33 -5.42 3.08
CA GLN A 26 -20.86 -4.99 4.40
C GLN A 26 -21.35 -5.93 5.50
N ASP A 27 -22.61 -6.33 5.48
CA ASP A 27 -23.19 -7.25 6.46
C ASP A 27 -22.50 -8.62 6.39
N ALA A 28 -22.28 -9.14 5.18
CA ALA A 28 -21.54 -10.39 4.98
C ALA A 28 -20.10 -10.30 5.52
N ARG A 29 -19.42 -9.16 5.32
CA ARG A 29 -18.06 -8.93 5.87
C ARG A 29 -18.08 -8.79 7.39
N ALA A 30 -19.10 -8.14 7.96
CA ALA A 30 -19.23 -7.98 9.41
C ALA A 30 -19.34 -9.33 10.12
N GLN A 31 -19.96 -10.33 9.48
CA GLN A 31 -20.02 -11.71 10.00
C GLN A 31 -18.64 -12.38 10.09
N LEU A 32 -17.63 -11.91 9.35
CA LEU A 32 -16.25 -12.41 9.43
C LEU A 32 -15.46 -11.82 10.60
N VAL A 33 -15.88 -10.67 11.15
CA VAL A 33 -15.15 -9.96 12.21
C VAL A 33 -14.88 -10.85 13.43
N PRO A 34 -15.87 -11.57 14.00
CA PRO A 34 -15.62 -12.42 15.15
C PRO A 34 -14.64 -13.57 14.86
N ILE A 35 -14.58 -14.04 13.60
CA ILE A 35 -13.64 -15.08 13.16
C ILE A 35 -12.22 -14.52 13.11
N VAL A 36 -12.04 -13.34 12.52
CA VAL A 36 -10.75 -12.65 12.44
C VAL A 36 -10.23 -12.30 13.84
N GLU A 37 -11.09 -11.81 14.74
CA GLU A 37 -10.73 -11.52 16.12
C GLU A 37 -10.27 -12.76 16.88
N ARG A 38 -11.00 -13.87 16.76
CA ARG A 38 -10.60 -15.16 17.36
C ARG A 38 -9.29 -15.68 16.79
N PHE A 39 -9.07 -15.56 15.49
CA PHE A 39 -7.82 -15.95 14.86
C PHE A 39 -6.64 -15.12 15.39
N ARG A 40 -6.80 -13.80 15.51
CA ARG A 40 -5.78 -12.92 16.09
C ARG A 40 -5.51 -13.25 17.57
N ALA A 41 -6.55 -13.50 18.35
CA ALA A 41 -6.41 -13.89 19.75
C ALA A 41 -5.66 -15.24 19.89
N ALA A 42 -6.02 -16.23 19.07
CA ALA A 42 -5.33 -17.51 19.06
C ALA A 42 -3.85 -17.37 18.68
N LYS A 43 -3.53 -16.55 17.67
CA LYS A 43 -2.13 -16.24 17.33
C LYS A 43 -1.36 -15.64 18.50
N ALA A 44 -1.96 -14.67 19.20
CA ALA A 44 -1.35 -14.04 20.37
C ALA A 44 -1.10 -15.03 21.52
N GLU A 45 -2.07 -15.90 21.82
CA GLU A 45 -1.93 -16.95 22.84
C GLU A 45 -0.79 -17.93 22.53
N HIS A 46 -0.51 -18.18 21.25
CA HIS A 46 0.55 -19.07 20.80
C HIS A 46 1.86 -18.35 20.49
N GLU A 47 1.96 -17.04 20.77
CA GLU A 47 3.11 -16.20 20.41
C GLU A 47 3.50 -16.33 18.91
N ALA A 48 2.50 -16.55 18.05
CA ALA A 48 2.68 -16.84 16.65
C ALA A 48 2.62 -15.57 15.80
N VAL A 49 3.60 -15.43 14.91
CA VAL A 49 3.75 -14.30 13.98
C VAL A 49 3.86 -14.85 12.56
N ASP A 50 3.05 -14.31 11.64
CA ASP A 50 3.15 -14.57 10.21
C ASP A 50 3.81 -13.40 9.45
N PHE A 51 4.01 -13.56 8.15
CA PHE A 51 4.70 -12.55 7.32
C PHE A 51 3.95 -11.21 7.24
N ALA A 52 2.62 -11.22 7.31
CA ALA A 52 1.85 -9.98 7.27
C ALA A 52 1.98 -9.24 8.61
N ASP A 53 1.97 -9.97 9.72
CA ASP A 53 2.20 -9.39 11.05
C ASP A 53 3.58 -8.75 11.14
N GLN A 54 4.62 -9.36 10.55
CA GLN A 54 5.97 -8.79 10.59
C GLN A 54 5.99 -7.37 9.98
N ALA A 55 5.35 -7.20 8.82
CA ALA A 55 5.26 -5.90 8.16
C ALA A 55 4.38 -4.91 8.95
N GLU A 56 3.24 -5.37 9.47
CA GLU A 56 2.33 -4.56 10.29
C GLU A 56 3.00 -4.09 11.57
N LEU A 57 3.59 -5.00 12.35
CA LEU A 57 4.27 -4.71 13.61
C LEU A 57 5.46 -3.76 13.38
N ALA A 58 6.28 -4.00 12.36
CA ALA A 58 7.39 -3.11 12.04
C ALA A 58 6.89 -1.69 11.70
N ALA A 59 5.83 -1.57 10.89
CA ALA A 59 5.23 -0.30 10.54
C ALA A 59 4.67 0.42 11.78
N THR A 60 3.97 -0.31 12.66
CA THR A 60 3.46 0.24 13.93
C THR A 60 4.60 0.73 14.81
N LEU A 61 5.70 -0.02 14.91
CA LEU A 61 6.85 0.34 15.74
C LEU A 61 7.52 1.62 15.20
N ALA A 62 7.78 1.69 13.90
CA ALA A 62 8.35 2.88 13.26
C ALA A 62 7.47 4.12 13.41
N ALA A 63 6.13 3.96 13.30
CA ALA A 63 5.18 5.06 13.46
C ALA A 63 5.03 5.53 14.91
N SER A 64 5.14 4.62 15.87
CA SER A 64 4.88 4.91 17.29
C SER A 64 6.11 5.43 18.03
N PHE A 65 7.31 5.05 17.57
CA PHE A 65 8.58 5.31 18.25
C PHE A 65 9.56 6.01 17.30
N PRO A 66 9.59 7.36 17.27
CA PRO A 66 10.45 8.12 16.37
C PRO A 66 11.95 7.81 16.47
N GLU A 67 12.40 7.32 17.63
CA GLU A 67 13.76 6.86 17.89
C GLU A 67 14.19 5.71 16.96
N VAL A 68 13.25 4.88 16.51
CA VAL A 68 13.53 3.78 15.56
C VAL A 68 13.93 4.36 14.22
N GLY A 69 13.14 5.30 13.69
CA GLY A 69 13.49 6.01 12.47
C GLY A 69 14.80 6.79 12.60
N ALA A 70 15.08 7.39 13.76
CA ALA A 70 16.35 8.09 13.99
C ALA A 70 17.55 7.12 13.94
N ALA A 71 17.45 5.97 14.61
CA ALA A 71 18.49 4.95 14.60
C ALA A 71 18.75 4.38 13.20
N GLU A 72 17.69 4.08 12.44
CA GLU A 72 17.84 3.55 11.08
C GLU A 72 18.44 4.59 10.11
N ARG A 73 18.08 5.87 10.23
CA ARG A 73 18.67 6.95 9.43
C ARG A 73 20.13 7.27 9.78
N ASP A 74 20.53 7.02 11.03
CA ASP A 74 21.95 7.13 11.43
C ASP A 74 22.77 5.96 10.86
N ARG A 75 22.16 4.77 10.83
CA ARG A 75 22.78 3.55 10.32
C ARG A 75 22.93 3.53 8.81
N PHE A 76 21.92 3.97 8.07
CA PHE A 76 21.88 3.92 6.61
C PHE A 76 21.92 5.33 6.05
N ALA A 77 22.98 5.68 5.32
CA ALA A 77 23.11 7.01 4.72
C ALA A 77 22.25 7.20 3.46
N VAL A 78 21.94 6.10 2.77
CA VAL A 78 21.16 6.05 1.52
C VAL A 78 20.34 4.77 1.51
N VAL A 79 19.10 4.85 1.02
CA VAL A 79 18.19 3.71 0.84
C VAL A 79 17.81 3.56 -0.62
N LEU A 80 17.91 2.34 -1.14
CA LEU A 80 17.50 1.97 -2.49
C LEU A 80 16.32 0.99 -2.39
N LEU A 81 15.21 1.32 -3.04
CA LEU A 81 14.00 0.52 -3.08
C LEU A 81 13.80 -0.02 -4.50
N ASP A 82 13.91 -1.33 -4.66
CA ASP A 82 13.65 -2.00 -5.93
C ASP A 82 12.23 -2.57 -5.96
N GLU A 83 11.70 -2.79 -7.17
CA GLU A 83 10.34 -3.31 -7.41
C GLU A 83 9.25 -2.56 -6.61
N TYR A 84 9.38 -1.24 -6.52
CA TYR A 84 8.58 -0.42 -5.61
C TYR A 84 7.08 -0.47 -5.93
N GLN A 85 6.71 -0.79 -7.18
CA GLN A 85 5.31 -0.99 -7.58
C GLN A 85 4.61 -2.14 -6.83
N ASP A 86 5.37 -3.12 -6.34
CA ASP A 86 4.85 -4.29 -5.64
C ASP A 86 4.82 -4.12 -4.10
N THR A 87 5.11 -2.91 -3.62
CA THR A 87 5.08 -2.58 -2.20
C THR A 87 3.65 -2.50 -1.68
N SER A 88 3.38 -3.23 -0.59
CA SER A 88 2.11 -3.18 0.15
C SER A 88 1.97 -1.90 0.97
N HIS A 89 0.74 -1.60 1.43
CA HIS A 89 0.49 -0.42 2.27
C HIS A 89 1.29 -0.43 3.58
N ALA A 90 1.41 -1.57 4.27
CA ALA A 90 2.16 -1.66 5.52
C ALA A 90 3.65 -1.36 5.31
N GLN A 91 4.24 -1.90 4.23
CA GLN A 91 5.63 -1.60 3.87
C GLN A 91 5.83 -0.14 3.49
N LEU A 92 4.87 0.48 2.78
CA LEU A 92 4.91 1.90 2.48
C LEU A 92 4.94 2.75 3.75
N VAL A 93 4.05 2.46 4.71
CA VAL A 93 4.02 3.15 5.99
C VAL A 93 5.35 2.99 6.71
N LEU A 94 5.85 1.75 6.85
CA LEU A 94 7.15 1.47 7.46
C LEU A 94 8.27 2.31 6.83
N LEU A 95 8.43 2.24 5.50
CA LEU A 95 9.50 2.94 4.79
C LEU A 95 9.38 4.46 4.92
N ARG A 96 8.15 5.00 4.90
CA ARG A 96 7.90 6.43 5.10
C ARG A 96 8.25 6.89 6.52
N GLU A 97 7.83 6.16 7.54
CA GLU A 97 8.14 6.55 8.93
C GLU A 97 9.65 6.49 9.20
N LEU A 98 10.35 5.51 8.61
CA LEU A 98 11.79 5.40 8.74
C LEU A 98 12.55 6.45 7.91
N PHE A 99 12.17 6.70 6.65
CA PHE A 99 13.01 7.43 5.70
C PHE A 99 12.31 8.60 4.96
N GLY A 100 11.04 8.88 5.24
CA GLY A 100 10.26 9.94 4.58
C GLY A 100 10.63 11.37 4.99
N ALA A 101 11.41 11.55 6.05
CA ALA A 101 11.79 12.87 6.58
C ALA A 101 12.96 13.53 5.82
N GLY A 102 12.91 13.53 4.48
CA GLY A 102 13.96 14.10 3.62
C GLY A 102 15.25 13.27 3.56
N HIS A 103 15.18 11.98 3.90
CA HIS A 103 16.32 11.08 3.81
C HIS A 103 16.63 10.74 2.34
N PRO A 104 17.89 10.47 1.97
CA PRO A 104 18.23 10.04 0.61
C PRO A 104 17.63 8.67 0.27
N VAL A 105 16.49 8.67 -0.42
CA VAL A 105 15.80 7.47 -0.90
C VAL A 105 15.70 7.51 -2.42
N THR A 106 16.04 6.40 -3.08
CA THR A 106 15.79 6.18 -4.51
C THR A 106 14.92 4.95 -4.67
N ALA A 107 13.80 5.08 -5.36
CA ALA A 107 12.92 3.96 -5.70
C ALA A 107 12.89 3.72 -7.21
N VAL A 108 12.90 2.46 -7.61
CA VAL A 108 12.76 2.00 -9.00
C VAL A 108 11.54 1.09 -9.10
N GLY A 109 10.83 1.16 -10.21
CA GLY A 109 9.71 0.28 -10.50
C GLY A 109 9.08 0.56 -11.85
N ASP A 110 8.24 -0.37 -12.30
CA ASP A 110 7.49 -0.28 -13.56
C ASP A 110 5.99 -0.43 -13.28
N PRO A 111 5.16 0.60 -13.49
CA PRO A 111 3.72 0.52 -13.22
C PRO A 111 3.01 -0.52 -14.10
N CYS A 112 3.54 -0.83 -15.28
CA CYS A 112 3.00 -1.86 -16.17
C CYS A 112 3.29 -3.29 -15.67
N GLN A 113 4.17 -3.45 -14.68
CA GLN A 113 4.52 -4.74 -14.08
C GLN A 113 3.92 -4.97 -12.70
N SER A 114 3.05 -4.08 -12.22
CA SER A 114 2.31 -4.24 -10.96
C SER A 114 1.27 -5.37 -11.06
N ILE A 115 1.69 -6.62 -10.99
CA ILE A 115 0.84 -7.81 -11.12
C ILE A 115 0.35 -8.37 -9.78
N TYR A 116 0.86 -7.87 -8.65
CA TYR A 116 0.52 -8.35 -7.31
C TYR A 116 -0.62 -7.59 -6.62
N GLY A 117 -1.48 -6.90 -7.39
CA GLY A 117 -2.60 -6.10 -6.85
C GLY A 117 -3.53 -6.88 -5.91
N TRP A 118 -3.74 -8.17 -6.19
CA TRP A 118 -4.56 -9.06 -5.35
C TRP A 118 -3.95 -9.37 -3.97
N ARG A 119 -2.65 -9.12 -3.77
CA ARG A 119 -1.94 -9.23 -2.48
C ARG A 119 -1.85 -7.92 -1.71
N GLY A 120 -2.49 -6.86 -2.20
CA GLY A 120 -2.45 -5.54 -1.57
C GLY A 120 -1.27 -4.67 -1.99
N ALA A 121 -0.50 -5.08 -3.01
CA ALA A 121 0.34 -4.14 -3.75
C ALA A 121 -0.54 -3.14 -4.51
N SER A 122 -0.03 -1.93 -4.73
CA SER A 122 -0.75 -0.91 -5.48
C SER A 122 0.19 -0.18 -6.42
N SER A 123 -0.16 -0.14 -7.71
CA SER A 123 0.56 0.68 -8.69
C SER A 123 0.52 2.18 -8.34
N GLN A 124 -0.42 2.61 -7.50
CA GLN A 124 -0.50 3.98 -6.99
C GLN A 124 0.68 4.31 -6.06
N THR A 125 1.35 3.31 -5.50
CA THR A 125 2.53 3.48 -4.64
C THR A 125 3.65 4.20 -5.38
N LEU A 126 3.88 3.88 -6.67
CA LEU A 126 4.90 4.53 -7.49
C LEU A 126 4.58 6.03 -7.69
N THR A 127 3.33 6.36 -8.02
CA THR A 127 2.87 7.74 -8.16
C THR A 127 2.93 8.51 -6.84
N ALA A 128 2.62 7.84 -5.73
CA ALA A 128 2.63 8.44 -4.39
C ALA A 128 4.05 8.74 -3.89
N PHE A 129 5.10 8.08 -4.41
CA PHE A 129 6.49 8.25 -3.97
C PHE A 129 6.89 9.71 -3.79
N ARG A 130 6.54 10.56 -4.77
CA ARG A 130 6.91 11.98 -4.79
C ARG A 130 6.36 12.78 -3.60
N ARG A 131 5.25 12.32 -3.02
CA ARG A 131 4.61 12.91 -1.83
C ARG A 131 5.09 12.25 -0.55
N GLU A 132 5.26 10.92 -0.55
CA GLU A 132 5.63 10.18 0.66
C GLU A 132 7.12 10.35 1.03
N PHE A 133 7.98 10.67 0.05
CA PHE A 133 9.42 10.88 0.23
C PHE A 133 9.86 12.24 -0.36
N PRO A 134 9.42 13.37 0.21
CA PRO A 134 9.85 14.69 -0.24
C PRO A 134 11.35 14.89 0.03
N ALA A 135 11.97 15.80 -0.72
CA ALA A 135 13.30 16.28 -0.41
C ALA A 135 13.31 17.04 0.93
N LYS A 136 14.51 17.23 1.52
CA LYS A 136 14.69 17.87 2.82
C LYS A 136 14.15 19.31 2.89
N ASP A 137 14.08 20.00 1.75
CA ASP A 137 13.50 21.34 1.60
C ASP A 137 11.98 21.34 1.38
N GLY A 138 11.35 20.16 1.38
CA GLY A 138 9.91 19.97 1.14
C GLY A 138 9.53 19.87 -0.34
N ALA A 139 10.48 19.96 -1.27
CA ALA A 139 10.18 19.77 -2.69
C ALA A 139 9.80 18.30 -2.98
N SER A 140 8.91 18.09 -3.97
CA SER A 140 8.56 16.75 -4.42
C SER A 140 9.78 16.01 -4.99
N ALA A 141 9.87 14.70 -4.75
CA ALA A 141 10.97 13.89 -5.28
C ALA A 141 11.11 14.04 -6.81
N ARG A 142 12.37 13.95 -7.28
CA ARG A 142 12.70 13.85 -8.70
C ARG A 142 12.14 12.55 -9.27
N LEU A 143 11.68 12.60 -10.52
CA LEU A 143 11.21 11.44 -11.28
C LEU A 143 11.94 11.41 -12.62
N ASP A 144 12.58 10.29 -12.93
CA ASP A 144 13.27 10.03 -14.19
C ASP A 144 12.74 8.73 -14.81
N SER A 145 12.72 8.65 -16.14
CA SER A 145 12.26 7.47 -16.88
C SER A 145 13.42 6.77 -17.57
N LEU A 146 13.51 5.45 -17.41
CA LEU A 146 14.46 4.59 -18.12
C LEU A 146 13.71 3.78 -19.19
N THR A 147 13.84 4.17 -20.45
CA THR A 147 13.05 3.59 -21.56
C THR A 147 13.85 2.64 -22.45
N THR A 148 15.15 2.50 -22.21
CA THR A 148 16.02 1.63 -23.01
C THR A 148 15.93 0.18 -22.51
N SER A 149 15.49 -0.72 -23.38
CA SER A 149 15.61 -2.16 -23.11
C SER A 149 16.96 -2.67 -23.59
N PHE A 150 17.73 -3.22 -22.65
CA PHE A 150 18.97 -3.94 -22.95
C PHE A 150 18.77 -5.46 -23.09
N ARG A 151 17.57 -5.95 -22.74
CA ARG A 151 17.23 -7.39 -22.71
C ARG A 151 16.58 -7.86 -24.01
N ASN A 152 15.69 -7.05 -24.58
CA ASN A 152 14.83 -7.47 -25.69
C ASN A 152 15.22 -6.76 -26.99
N GLY A 153 15.19 -7.51 -28.09
CA GLY A 153 15.36 -6.95 -29.43
C GLY A 153 14.14 -6.13 -29.89
N ALA A 154 14.32 -5.30 -30.92
CA ALA A 154 13.31 -4.37 -31.40
C ALA A 154 11.97 -5.04 -31.79
N SER A 155 11.99 -6.26 -32.34
CA SER A 155 10.77 -6.97 -32.73
C SER A 155 9.88 -7.34 -31.54
N ILE A 156 10.47 -7.78 -30.43
CA ILE A 156 9.76 -8.12 -29.18
C ILE A 156 9.19 -6.84 -28.56
N LEU A 157 9.99 -5.77 -28.48
CA LEU A 157 9.56 -4.48 -27.94
C LEU A 157 8.39 -3.90 -28.75
N ALA A 158 8.42 -4.02 -30.08
CA ALA A 158 7.36 -3.53 -30.93
C ALA A 158 6.01 -4.22 -30.66
N VAL A 159 6.02 -5.50 -30.28
CA VAL A 159 4.80 -6.20 -29.87
C VAL A 159 4.37 -5.77 -28.47
N ALA A 160 5.30 -5.78 -27.50
CA ALA A 160 5.02 -5.43 -26.12
C ALA A 160 4.42 -4.02 -25.97
N ASN A 161 4.95 -3.03 -26.70
CA ASN A 161 4.48 -1.64 -26.66
C ASN A 161 3.09 -1.42 -27.28
N ARG A 162 2.48 -2.43 -27.92
CA ARG A 162 1.13 -2.35 -28.49
C ARG A 162 0.06 -3.00 -27.62
N LEU A 163 0.46 -3.72 -26.57
CA LEU A 163 -0.43 -4.37 -25.61
C LEU A 163 -0.75 -3.42 -24.46
#